data_AF-A0A415C4R9-F1
#
_entry.id   AF-A0A415C4R9-F1
#
_cell.length_a   1.000
_cell.length_b   1.000
_cell.length_c   1.000
_cell.angle_alpha   90.00
_cell.angle_beta   90.00
_cell.angle_gamma   90.00
#
_symmetry.space_group_name_H-M   'P 1'
#
loop_
_entity.id
_entity.type
_entity.pdbx_description
1 polymer ?
#
loop_
_entity_poly.entity_id
_entity_poly.type
_entity_poly.pdbx_seq_one_letter_code
_entity_poly.pdbx_strand_id
1 'polypeptide(L)'
;MIPIPARQSLFSADRALRMRVQIDHVVAVGEAYESGADYWTKEQRIAYANDPYVLPAVKGSANASKTDKDAAHWLPGHGYDCAYISRQIGIKQHYHLSVDSSERNAMKTSLSQCPSGQTVPLYDGNNVMPNTPELPSNPSKPNTPSAPSEPTSGKLVRLSGIMRYDTMSRIVDTVFPKSASTVVVASGENYPDALAASGFAGVLDAPILMTDPQYLSNQTKDQISRLKPERIIIIGGQNAVSGNVEQSLAQYATVQRIGGVTRSDTALKLYDSDVQGEKNWGRTAIVVTGGSGLSFC
;
A
#
# COMPACT_ATOMS: atom_id res chain seq x y z
N MET A 1 2.29 2.36 8.29
CA MET A 1 2.73 1.16 7.55
C MET A 1 2.87 1.48 6.06
N ILE A 2 4.09 1.36 5.52
CA ILE A 2 4.48 1.75 4.14
C ILE A 2 4.87 0.47 3.40
N PRO A 3 4.45 0.23 2.15
CA PRO A 3 4.87 -0.93 1.37
C PRO A 3 6.18 -0.66 0.62
N ILE A 4 7.13 -1.62 0.64
CA ILE A 4 8.34 -1.59 -0.19
C ILE A 4 7.97 -2.05 -1.60
N PRO A 5 8.45 -1.39 -2.67
CA PRO A 5 8.07 -1.74 -4.03
C PRO A 5 8.55 -3.14 -4.43
N ALA A 6 7.60 -4.09 -4.48
CA ALA A 6 7.76 -5.36 -5.17
C ALA A 6 7.51 -5.18 -6.69
N ARG A 7 8.31 -5.87 -7.50
CA ARG A 7 8.07 -6.04 -8.93
C ARG A 7 6.84 -6.95 -9.11
N GLN A 8 5.68 -6.39 -9.48
CA GLN A 8 4.57 -7.20 -9.96
C GLN A 8 5.02 -7.89 -11.25
N SER A 9 5.29 -9.20 -11.18
CA SER A 9 5.23 -10.06 -12.36
C SER A 9 3.83 -9.96 -12.94
N LEU A 10 3.73 -9.58 -14.22
CA LEU A 10 2.48 -9.46 -14.95
C LEU A 10 1.78 -10.84 -15.00
N PHE A 11 0.92 -11.11 -14.01
CA PHE A 11 -0.12 -12.11 -14.16
C PHE A 11 -1.32 -11.40 -14.80
N SER A 12 -1.51 -11.65 -16.10
CA SER A 12 -2.78 -11.41 -16.81
C SER A 12 -3.80 -12.45 -16.33
N ALA A 13 -4.23 -12.32 -15.08
CA ALA A 13 -5.30 -13.13 -14.53
C ALA A 13 -6.39 -12.19 -14.03
N ASP A 14 -7.62 -12.55 -14.42
CA ASP A 14 -8.91 -12.07 -13.98
C ASP A 14 -8.89 -11.32 -12.63
N ARG A 15 -9.64 -10.22 -12.51
CA ARG A 15 -9.78 -9.43 -11.27
C ARG A 15 -10.15 -10.33 -10.07
N ALA A 16 -10.84 -11.45 -10.33
CA ALA A 16 -11.14 -12.48 -9.34
C ALA A 16 -9.90 -13.25 -8.81
N LEU A 17 -8.84 -13.42 -9.60
CA LEU A 17 -7.61 -14.11 -9.22
C LEU A 17 -6.70 -13.23 -8.34
N ARG A 18 -6.67 -11.91 -8.60
CA ARG A 18 -5.92 -10.92 -7.80
C ARG A 18 -6.41 -10.79 -6.36
N MET A 19 -7.70 -11.07 -6.11
CA MET A 19 -8.23 -11.14 -4.74
C MET A 19 -7.92 -12.46 -4.04
N ARG A 20 -7.62 -13.52 -4.80
CA ARG A 20 -7.39 -14.87 -4.26
C ARG A 20 -5.92 -15.10 -3.93
N VAL A 21 -5.00 -14.62 -4.76
CA VAL A 21 -3.55 -14.82 -4.59
C VAL A 21 -2.81 -13.49 -4.64
N GLN A 22 -1.94 -13.25 -3.65
CA GLN A 22 -1.13 -12.06 -3.50
C GLN A 22 0.33 -12.44 -3.21
N ILE A 23 1.26 -11.52 -3.44
CA ILE A 23 2.65 -11.64 -3.00
C ILE A 23 2.76 -10.93 -1.65
N ASP A 24 3.20 -11.64 -0.62
CA ASP A 24 3.36 -11.14 0.75
C ASP A 24 4.85 -11.15 1.13
N HIS A 25 5.27 -10.24 2.00
CA HIS A 25 6.61 -10.26 2.59
C HIS A 25 6.56 -11.04 3.91
N VAL A 26 7.13 -12.25 3.99
CA VAL A 26 7.06 -13.13 5.20
C VAL A 26 7.37 -12.38 6.49
N VAL A 27 8.41 -11.56 6.45
CA VAL A 27 8.60 -10.49 7.42
C VAL A 27 8.10 -9.20 6.77
N ALA A 28 6.98 -8.67 7.27
CA ALA A 28 6.31 -7.56 6.62
C ALA A 28 7.20 -6.32 6.58
N VAL A 29 6.87 -5.39 5.70
CA VAL A 29 7.71 -4.20 5.48
C VAL A 29 7.75 -3.31 6.71
N GLY A 30 6.58 -3.05 7.28
CA GLY A 30 6.46 -2.26 8.51
C GLY A 30 7.22 -2.92 9.65
N GLU A 31 7.09 -4.25 9.77
CA GLU A 31 7.81 -5.04 10.77
C GLU A 31 9.33 -4.95 10.57
N ALA A 32 9.82 -5.09 9.33
CA ALA A 32 11.25 -4.99 9.04
C ALA A 32 11.79 -3.60 9.42
N TYR A 33 11.01 -2.54 9.19
CA TYR A 33 11.37 -1.19 9.59
C TYR A 33 11.47 -1.05 11.11
N GLU A 34 10.49 -1.56 11.84
CA GLU A 34 10.47 -1.56 13.31
C GLU A 34 11.59 -2.42 13.92
N SER A 35 12.05 -3.44 13.20
CA SER A 35 13.09 -4.37 13.63
C SER A 35 14.50 -4.05 13.09
N GLY A 36 14.73 -2.87 12.51
CA GLY A 36 16.08 -2.37 12.20
C GLY A 36 16.36 -1.99 10.75
N ALA A 37 15.39 -2.14 9.84
CA ALA A 37 15.50 -1.65 8.47
C ALA A 37 15.35 -0.12 8.35
N ASP A 38 15.00 0.56 9.43
CA ASP A 38 15.01 2.02 9.54
C ASP A 38 16.43 2.61 9.36
N TYR A 39 17.48 1.86 9.67
CA TYR A 39 18.87 2.24 9.40
C TYR A 39 19.39 1.86 8.00
N TRP A 40 18.63 1.09 7.21
CA TRP A 40 19.07 0.66 5.90
C TRP A 40 19.15 1.79 4.88
N THR A 41 20.13 1.69 3.98
CA THR A 41 20.19 2.47 2.76
C THR A 41 19.00 2.16 1.84
N LYS A 42 18.74 3.05 0.90
CA LYS A 42 17.68 2.87 -0.10
C LYS A 42 17.87 1.59 -0.91
N GLU A 43 19.11 1.27 -1.28
CA GLU A 43 19.47 0.09 -2.07
C GLU A 43 19.20 -1.19 -1.29
N GLN A 44 19.52 -1.23 0.01
CA GLN A 44 19.24 -2.38 0.89
C GLN A 44 17.73 -2.61 1.05
N ARG A 45 16.94 -1.55 1.23
CA ARG A 45 15.47 -1.66 1.29
C ARG A 45 14.90 -2.18 -0.03
N ILE A 46 15.39 -1.70 -1.18
CA ILE A 46 14.97 -2.17 -2.51
C ILE A 46 15.32 -3.66 -2.70
N ALA A 47 16.50 -4.08 -2.24
CA ALA A 47 16.92 -5.48 -2.31
C ALA A 47 15.95 -6.37 -1.52
N TYR A 48 15.67 -6.03 -0.26
CA TYR A 48 14.71 -6.74 0.58
C TYR A 48 13.30 -6.77 -0.03
N ALA A 49 12.84 -5.63 -0.57
CA ALA A 49 11.52 -5.50 -1.21
C ALA A 49 11.24 -6.51 -2.31
N ASN A 50 12.31 -6.85 -3.03
CA ASN A 50 12.29 -7.62 -4.27
C ASN A 50 12.96 -8.97 -4.09
N ASP A 51 13.31 -9.32 -2.85
CA ASP A 51 13.97 -10.57 -2.54
C ASP A 51 12.96 -11.72 -2.63
N PRO A 52 13.11 -12.65 -3.57
CA PRO A 52 12.21 -13.78 -3.70
C PRO A 52 12.16 -14.65 -2.43
N TYR A 53 13.25 -14.67 -1.64
CA TYR A 53 13.31 -15.33 -0.34
C TYR A 53 12.41 -14.68 0.72
N VAL A 54 12.01 -13.42 0.54
CA VAL A 54 11.05 -12.74 1.42
C VAL A 54 9.61 -12.84 0.87
N LEU A 55 9.43 -13.18 -0.41
CA LEU A 55 8.19 -12.98 -1.18
C LEU A 55 7.42 -14.25 -1.60
N PRO A 56 6.73 -14.98 -0.71
CA PRO A 56 5.83 -16.06 -1.10
C PRO A 56 4.53 -15.55 -1.73
N ALA A 57 3.97 -16.37 -2.62
CA ALA A 57 2.58 -16.25 -3.03
C ALA A 57 1.65 -16.82 -1.94
N VAL A 58 0.67 -16.04 -1.50
CA VAL A 58 -0.25 -16.36 -0.40
C VAL A 58 -1.69 -16.03 -0.76
N LYS A 59 -2.64 -16.47 0.07
CA LYS A 59 -4.04 -16.06 -0.06
C LYS A 59 -4.19 -14.57 0.28
N GLY A 60 -4.95 -13.82 -0.52
CA GLY A 60 -5.16 -12.39 -0.28
C GLY A 60 -5.79 -12.08 1.09
N SER A 61 -6.71 -12.92 1.55
CA SER A 61 -7.31 -12.79 2.89
C SER A 61 -6.32 -13.02 4.03
N ALA A 62 -5.32 -13.89 3.84
CA ALA A 62 -4.28 -14.14 4.83
C ALA A 62 -3.34 -12.93 4.93
N ASN A 63 -2.90 -12.39 3.78
CA ASN A 63 -2.09 -11.19 3.71
C ASN A 63 -2.81 -9.97 4.35
N ALA A 64 -4.10 -9.79 4.04
CA ALA A 64 -4.91 -8.72 4.63
C ALA A 64 -5.09 -8.89 6.16
N SER A 65 -5.18 -10.13 6.65
CA SER A 65 -5.27 -10.41 8.09
C SER A 65 -3.96 -10.12 8.83
N LYS A 66 -2.83 -10.46 8.19
CA LYS A 66 -1.48 -10.27 8.70
C LYS A 66 -1.10 -8.80 8.83
N THR A 67 -1.33 -7.98 7.80
CA THR A 67 -0.84 -6.58 7.74
C THR A 67 0.68 -6.54 7.99
N ASP A 68 1.20 -5.63 8.83
CA ASP A 68 2.61 -5.66 9.25
C ASP A 68 2.84 -6.22 10.67
N LYS A 69 2.05 -7.21 11.08
CA LYS A 69 2.21 -7.89 12.38
C LYS A 69 3.41 -8.84 12.38
N ASP A 70 4.07 -8.91 13.53
CA ASP A 70 5.11 -9.88 13.87
C ASP A 70 4.54 -11.28 14.21
N ALA A 71 5.42 -12.22 14.56
CA ALA A 71 5.03 -13.58 14.95
C ALA A 71 4.21 -13.67 16.27
N ALA A 72 4.30 -12.67 17.14
CA ALA A 72 3.54 -12.66 18.39
C ALA A 72 2.09 -12.25 18.18
N HIS A 73 1.83 -11.44 17.16
CA HIS A 73 0.52 -10.87 16.90
C HIS A 73 -0.23 -11.53 15.75
N TRP A 74 0.46 -12.32 14.90
CA TRP A 74 -0.18 -13.06 13.82
C TRP A 74 0.61 -14.29 13.37
N LEU A 75 -0.11 -15.39 13.14
CA LEU A 75 0.39 -16.61 12.50
C LEU A 75 -0.64 -17.13 11.47
N PRO A 76 -0.20 -17.80 10.40
CA PRO A 76 -1.08 -18.28 9.34
C PRO A 76 -2.03 -19.42 9.79
N GLY A 77 -1.67 -20.18 10.83
CA GLY A 77 -2.43 -21.33 11.33
C GLY A 77 -2.39 -22.54 10.39
N HIS A 78 -3.27 -23.52 10.64
CA HIS A 78 -3.57 -24.64 9.73
C HIS A 78 -2.35 -25.44 9.21
N GLY A 79 -1.33 -25.64 10.05
CA GLY A 79 -0.15 -26.44 9.73
C GLY A 79 0.95 -25.70 8.96
N TYR A 80 0.80 -24.40 8.72
CA TYR A 80 1.80 -23.57 8.02
C TYR A 80 2.78 -22.87 8.99
N ASP A 81 2.47 -22.83 10.29
CA ASP A 81 3.21 -22.05 11.29
C ASP A 81 4.68 -22.43 11.36
N CYS A 82 5.00 -23.72 11.24
CA CYS A 82 6.37 -24.22 11.29
C CYS A 82 7.23 -23.70 10.14
N ALA A 83 6.75 -23.82 8.91
CA ALA A 83 7.46 -23.34 7.74
C ALA A 83 7.56 -21.81 7.74
N TYR A 84 6.48 -21.13 8.16
CA TYR A 84 6.42 -19.68 8.24
C TYR A 84 7.41 -19.09 9.26
N ILE A 85 7.42 -19.61 10.49
CA ILE A 85 8.31 -19.15 11.56
C ILE A 85 9.77 -19.47 11.24
N SER A 86 10.05 -20.64 10.68
CA SER A 86 11.40 -21.00 10.27
C SER A 86 11.93 -20.04 9.20
N ARG A 87 11.09 -19.64 8.24
CA ARG A 87 11.45 -18.67 7.21
C ARG A 87 11.60 -17.26 7.78
N GLN A 88 10.73 -16.83 8.72
CA GLN A 88 10.91 -15.55 9.41
C GLN A 88 12.25 -15.48 10.15
N ILE A 89 12.63 -16.54 10.87
CA ILE A 89 13.93 -16.61 11.55
C ILE A 89 15.08 -16.50 10.54
N GLY A 90 15.02 -17.24 9.43
CA GLY A 90 16.03 -17.16 8.38
C GLY A 90 16.15 -15.76 7.77
N ILE A 91 15.02 -15.09 7.49
CA ILE A 91 14.99 -13.73 6.98
C ILE A 91 15.61 -12.75 7.98
N LYS A 92 15.16 -12.78 9.24
CA LYS A 92 15.67 -11.87 10.27
C LYS A 92 17.14 -12.09 10.57
N GLN A 93 17.60 -13.33 10.54
CA GLN A 93 19.03 -13.65 10.67
C GLN A 93 19.85 -13.12 9.49
N HIS A 94 19.38 -13.31 8.25
CA HIS A 94 20.07 -12.86 7.05
C HIS A 94 20.16 -11.32 6.97
N TYR A 95 19.04 -10.65 7.27
CA TYR A 95 18.91 -9.20 7.17
C TYR A 95 19.27 -8.44 8.45
N HIS A 96 19.75 -9.16 9.48
CA HIS A 96 20.11 -8.60 10.80
C HIS A 96 18.98 -7.81 11.47
N LEU A 97 17.75 -8.26 11.30
CA LEU A 97 16.58 -7.69 11.95
C LEU A 97 16.46 -8.21 13.39
N SER A 98 16.09 -7.34 14.31
CA SER A 98 15.88 -7.69 15.71
C SER A 98 14.64 -8.56 15.90
N VAL A 99 14.67 -9.36 16.96
CA VAL A 99 13.53 -10.13 17.47
C VAL A 99 13.36 -9.74 18.93
N ASP A 100 12.23 -9.10 19.24
CA ASP A 100 11.92 -8.71 20.61
C ASP A 100 11.55 -9.93 21.49
N SER A 101 11.30 -9.68 22.77
CA SER A 101 10.97 -10.74 23.73
C SER A 101 9.64 -11.45 23.42
N SER A 102 8.63 -10.71 22.95
CA SER A 102 7.30 -11.26 22.63
C SER A 102 7.39 -12.15 21.39
N GLU A 103 8.02 -11.63 20.34
CA GLU A 103 8.22 -12.32 19.07
C GLU A 103 9.06 -13.58 19.27
N ARG A 104 10.16 -13.49 20.05
CA ARG A 104 11.02 -14.63 20.38
C ARG A 104 10.25 -15.73 21.10
N ASN A 105 9.36 -15.37 22.03
CA ASN A 105 8.55 -16.34 22.76
C ASN A 105 7.54 -17.03 21.84
N ALA A 106 6.89 -16.27 20.95
CA ALA A 106 5.97 -16.82 19.96
C ALA A 106 6.66 -17.76 18.97
N MET A 107 7.84 -17.37 18.47
CA MET A 107 8.66 -18.21 17.59
C MET A 107 9.08 -19.51 18.29
N LYS A 108 9.59 -19.43 19.53
CA LYS A 108 9.96 -20.63 20.31
C LYS A 108 8.78 -21.55 20.57
N THR A 109 7.62 -20.99 20.92
CA THR A 109 6.39 -21.73 21.20
C THR A 109 5.86 -22.42 19.95
N SER A 110 5.99 -21.78 18.79
CA SER A 110 5.60 -22.38 17.51
C SER A 110 6.56 -23.51 17.14
N LEU A 111 7.87 -23.27 17.24
CA LEU A 111 8.89 -24.27 16.91
C LEU A 111 8.87 -25.51 17.82
N SER A 112 8.49 -25.37 19.09
CA SER A 112 8.38 -26.52 20.00
C SER A 112 7.26 -27.49 19.63
N GLN A 113 6.29 -27.02 18.85
CA GLN A 113 5.16 -27.82 18.34
C GLN A 113 5.43 -28.38 16.94
N CYS A 114 6.58 -28.03 16.34
CA CYS A 114 6.92 -28.47 15.00
C CYS A 114 7.48 -29.90 14.98
N PRO A 115 7.25 -30.65 13.90
CA PRO A 115 7.89 -31.95 13.71
C PRO A 115 9.41 -31.84 13.85
N SER A 116 10.02 -32.85 14.47
CA SER A 116 11.47 -32.94 14.61
C SER A 116 12.13 -32.88 13.23
N GLY A 117 13.07 -31.95 13.05
CA GLY A 117 13.78 -31.76 11.76
C GLY A 117 13.29 -30.59 10.92
N GLN A 118 12.47 -29.68 11.46
CA GLN A 118 12.15 -28.43 10.78
C GLN A 118 13.43 -27.63 10.47
N THR A 119 13.77 -27.51 9.19
CA THR A 119 14.92 -26.75 8.73
C THR A 119 14.57 -25.29 8.55
N VAL A 120 15.42 -24.40 9.06
CA VAL A 120 15.44 -22.99 8.64
C VAL A 120 15.94 -22.97 7.20
N PRO A 121 15.14 -22.53 6.22
CA PRO A 121 15.63 -22.41 4.86
C PRO A 121 16.84 -21.46 4.85
N LEU A 122 17.90 -21.87 4.16
CA LEU A 122 19.10 -21.07 4.05
C LEU A 122 18.91 -20.01 2.96
N TYR A 123 19.42 -18.82 3.21
CA TYR A 123 19.50 -17.79 2.19
C TYR A 123 20.58 -18.15 1.17
N ASP A 124 20.20 -18.80 0.07
CA ASP A 124 21.10 -19.20 -1.01
C ASP A 124 20.86 -18.43 -2.32
N GLY A 125 19.97 -17.43 -2.30
CA GLY A 125 19.53 -16.67 -3.47
C GLY A 125 18.52 -17.40 -4.37
N ASN A 126 18.13 -18.64 -4.02
CA ASN A 126 17.16 -19.44 -4.75
C ASN A 126 15.89 -19.69 -3.91
N ASN A 127 14.75 -19.69 -4.58
CA ASN A 127 13.38 -19.76 -4.00
C ASN A 127 12.99 -21.12 -3.38
N VAL A 128 13.88 -21.83 -2.70
CA VAL A 128 13.53 -23.17 -2.19
C VAL A 128 12.74 -23.05 -0.88
N MET A 129 11.42 -23.12 -0.99
CA MET A 129 10.55 -23.43 0.15
C MET A 129 10.93 -24.81 0.71
N PRO A 130 11.16 -24.98 2.02
CA PRO A 130 11.24 -26.32 2.61
C PRO A 130 9.85 -26.98 2.53
N ASN A 131 9.81 -28.15 1.89
CA ASN A 131 8.68 -29.09 1.81
C ASN A 131 7.30 -28.47 1.58
N THR A 132 7.11 -27.84 0.42
CA THR A 132 5.76 -27.73 -0.15
C THR A 132 5.43 -29.08 -0.79
N PRO A 133 4.30 -29.74 -0.47
CA PRO A 133 3.84 -30.90 -1.25
C PRO A 133 3.79 -30.50 -2.72
N GLU A 134 4.51 -31.23 -3.57
CA GLU A 134 4.52 -30.99 -5.01
C GLU A 134 3.07 -31.07 -5.52
N LEU A 135 2.58 -29.99 -6.15
CA LEU A 135 1.28 -30.03 -6.81
C LEU A 135 1.33 -31.14 -7.87
N PRO A 136 0.31 -32.00 -7.98
CA PRO A 136 0.28 -33.01 -9.04
C PRO A 136 0.45 -32.33 -10.40
N SER A 137 1.39 -32.82 -11.19
CA SER A 137 1.62 -32.38 -12.56
C SER A 137 0.34 -32.52 -13.36
N ASN A 138 -0.35 -31.41 -13.63
CA ASN A 138 -1.56 -31.42 -14.44
C ASN A 138 -1.19 -31.74 -15.90
N PRO A 139 -1.96 -32.60 -16.62
CA PRO A 139 -1.62 -33.00 -17.99
C PRO A 139 -1.63 -31.80 -18.93
N SER A 140 -0.72 -31.83 -19.91
CA SER A 140 -0.54 -30.82 -20.96
C SER A 140 -1.88 -30.38 -21.57
N LYS A 141 -2.21 -29.10 -21.46
CA LYS A 141 -3.43 -28.53 -22.06
C LYS A 141 -3.18 -28.19 -23.53
N PRO A 142 -3.91 -28.78 -24.51
CA PRO A 142 -3.85 -28.35 -25.90
C PRO A 142 -4.68 -27.08 -26.12
N ASN A 143 -4.17 -26.18 -26.96
CA ASN A 143 -4.84 -24.99 -27.52
C ASN A 143 -5.22 -23.88 -26.52
N THR A 144 -4.23 -23.08 -26.12
CA THR A 144 -4.46 -21.72 -25.59
C THR A 144 -4.55 -20.73 -26.76
N PRO A 145 -5.63 -19.93 -26.90
CA PRO A 145 -5.68 -18.83 -27.87
C PRO A 145 -4.54 -17.85 -27.61
N SER A 146 -3.84 -17.44 -28.68
CA SER A 146 -2.73 -16.49 -28.61
C SER A 146 -3.11 -15.22 -27.84
N ALA A 147 -2.22 -14.81 -26.93
CA ALA A 147 -2.36 -13.60 -26.15
C ALA A 147 -2.66 -12.38 -27.06
N PRO A 148 -3.46 -11.39 -26.61
CA PRO A 148 -3.63 -10.14 -27.33
C PRO A 148 -2.26 -9.52 -27.61
N SER A 149 -2.05 -9.04 -28.84
CA SER A 149 -0.81 -8.41 -29.27
C SER A 149 -0.40 -7.29 -28.30
N GLU A 150 0.85 -7.33 -27.83
CA GLU A 150 1.44 -6.30 -26.98
C GLU A 150 1.25 -4.91 -27.58
N PRO A 151 0.98 -3.87 -26.75
CA PRO A 151 0.90 -2.50 -27.24
C PRO A 151 2.23 -2.10 -27.90
N THR A 152 2.18 -1.77 -29.19
CA THR A 152 3.35 -1.66 -30.09
C THR A 152 4.13 -0.35 -30.01
N SER A 153 3.90 0.51 -29.01
CA SER A 153 4.79 1.62 -28.67
C SER A 153 4.32 2.30 -27.39
N GLY A 154 5.18 2.30 -26.37
CA GLY A 154 5.00 3.05 -25.14
C GLY A 154 6.15 2.76 -24.17
N LYS A 155 6.86 3.80 -23.72
CA LYS A 155 7.85 3.63 -22.66
C LYS A 155 7.09 3.46 -21.34
N LEU A 156 7.11 2.27 -20.78
CA LEU A 156 6.57 2.04 -19.43
C LEU A 156 7.42 2.82 -18.41
N VAL A 157 6.80 3.77 -17.71
CA VAL A 157 7.45 4.55 -16.64
C VAL A 157 6.78 4.23 -15.32
N ARG A 158 7.56 3.79 -14.33
CA ARG A 158 7.08 3.56 -12.96
C ARG A 158 7.21 4.85 -12.14
N LEU A 159 6.09 5.31 -11.60
CA LEU A 159 6.04 6.41 -10.63
C LEU A 159 5.77 5.85 -9.24
N SER A 160 6.80 5.78 -8.41
CA SER A 160 6.71 5.24 -7.04
C SER A 160 7.82 5.81 -6.17
N GLY A 161 7.56 6.07 -4.89
CA GLY A 161 8.54 6.51 -3.91
C GLY A 161 8.65 5.55 -2.72
N ILE A 162 9.49 5.89 -1.73
CA ILE A 162 9.70 5.04 -0.55
C ILE A 162 8.43 5.03 0.29
N MET A 163 7.88 6.22 0.56
CA MET A 163 6.63 6.41 1.28
C MET A 163 5.48 6.74 0.32
N ARG A 164 4.25 6.62 0.83
CA ARG A 164 3.05 7.09 0.11
C ARG A 164 3.17 8.56 -0.32
N TYR A 165 3.76 9.39 0.54
CA TYR A 165 4.04 10.81 0.28
C TYR A 165 5.00 11.02 -0.90
N ASP A 166 6.05 10.20 -1.00
CA ASP A 166 7.02 10.28 -2.10
C ASP A 166 6.44 9.79 -3.43
N THR A 167 5.57 8.76 -3.37
CA THR A 167 4.82 8.31 -4.53
C THR A 167 3.89 9.41 -5.03
N MET A 168 3.17 10.07 -4.12
CA MET A 168 2.37 11.25 -4.43
C MET A 168 3.24 12.34 -5.08
N SER A 169 4.37 12.72 -4.48
CA SER A 169 5.24 13.75 -5.06
C SER A 169 5.67 13.40 -6.49
N ARG A 170 6.07 12.14 -6.76
CA ARG A 170 6.46 11.73 -8.13
C ARG A 170 5.31 11.76 -9.12
N ILE A 171 4.11 11.39 -8.70
CA ILE A 171 2.91 11.48 -9.55
C ILE A 171 2.63 12.95 -9.84
N VAL A 172 2.61 13.80 -8.82
CA VAL A 172 2.31 15.23 -8.93
C VAL A 172 3.38 15.96 -9.75
N ASP A 173 4.66 15.64 -9.59
CA ASP A 173 5.74 16.22 -10.41
C ASP A 173 5.59 15.84 -11.90
N THR A 174 5.12 14.62 -12.17
CA THR A 174 4.94 14.12 -13.55
C THR A 174 3.71 14.72 -14.23
N VAL A 175 2.59 14.80 -13.51
CA VAL A 175 1.29 15.24 -14.06
C VAL A 175 1.13 16.75 -13.98
N PHE A 176 1.65 17.38 -12.92
CA PHE A 176 1.58 18.83 -12.65
C PHE A 176 2.98 19.45 -12.55
N PRO A 177 3.76 19.50 -13.65
CA PRO A 177 5.16 19.91 -13.60
C PRO A 177 5.37 21.40 -13.32
N LYS A 178 4.36 22.25 -13.55
CA LYS A 178 4.48 23.71 -13.45
C LYS A 178 3.70 24.28 -12.27
N SER A 179 2.37 24.21 -12.32
CA SER A 179 1.46 24.83 -11.36
C SER A 179 0.14 24.09 -11.31
N ALA A 180 -0.63 24.32 -10.25
CA ALA A 180 -2.02 23.90 -10.14
C ALA A 180 -2.80 24.99 -9.41
N SER A 181 -3.92 25.47 -9.97
CA SER A 181 -4.73 26.54 -9.35
C SER A 181 -5.37 26.07 -8.04
N THR A 182 -5.78 24.80 -8.00
CA THR A 182 -6.32 24.13 -6.82
C THR A 182 -5.46 22.91 -6.47
N VAL A 183 -5.25 22.65 -5.18
CA VAL A 183 -4.76 21.36 -4.70
C VAL A 183 -5.75 20.76 -3.71
N VAL A 184 -5.87 19.44 -3.74
CA VAL A 184 -6.68 18.68 -2.79
C VAL A 184 -5.74 18.06 -1.76
N VAL A 185 -6.04 18.21 -0.47
CA VAL A 185 -5.24 17.64 0.62
C VAL A 185 -6.08 16.63 1.39
N ALA A 186 -5.55 15.43 1.58
CA ALA A 186 -6.19 14.38 2.37
C ALA A 186 -5.19 13.68 3.30
N SER A 187 -5.72 12.91 4.25
CA SER A 187 -4.91 12.07 5.13
C SER A 187 -4.16 11.01 4.33
N GLY A 188 -2.85 10.93 4.55
CA GLY A 188 -2.05 9.81 4.08
C GLY A 188 -2.35 8.52 4.84
N GLU A 189 -2.77 8.58 6.09
CA GLU A 189 -2.87 7.39 6.96
C GLU A 189 -4.25 6.73 6.93
N ASN A 190 -5.33 7.52 6.81
CA ASN A 190 -6.70 7.02 6.71
C ASN A 190 -7.34 7.53 5.40
N TYR A 191 -7.24 6.73 4.35
CA TYR A 191 -7.45 7.13 2.95
C TYR A 191 -8.84 6.86 2.31
N PRO A 192 -9.92 6.44 3.00
CA PRO A 192 -11.22 6.32 2.33
C PRO A 192 -11.74 7.68 1.84
N ASP A 193 -11.37 8.77 2.52
CA ASP A 193 -11.71 10.13 2.12
C ASP A 193 -10.90 10.56 0.86
N ALA A 194 -9.62 10.16 0.77
CA ALA A 194 -8.80 10.39 -0.43
C ALA A 194 -9.31 9.62 -1.66
N LEU A 195 -9.84 8.40 -1.44
CA LEU A 195 -10.46 7.62 -2.50
C LEU A 195 -11.73 8.31 -3.03
N ALA A 196 -12.60 8.78 -2.13
CA ALA A 196 -13.79 9.54 -2.51
C ALA A 196 -13.45 10.85 -3.26
N ALA A 197 -12.32 11.47 -2.90
CA ALA A 197 -11.85 12.70 -3.54
C ALA A 197 -11.32 12.51 -4.97
N SER A 198 -11.05 11.28 -5.42
CA SER A 198 -10.35 11.05 -6.71
C SER A 198 -11.14 11.58 -7.92
N GLY A 199 -12.45 11.34 -7.97
CA GLY A 199 -13.30 11.88 -9.03
C GLY A 199 -13.41 13.40 -8.97
N PHE A 200 -13.59 13.94 -7.76
CA PHE A 200 -13.66 15.38 -7.50
C PHE A 200 -12.38 16.12 -7.91
N ALA A 201 -11.21 15.57 -7.54
CA ALA A 201 -9.91 16.14 -7.93
C ALA A 201 -9.70 16.10 -9.45
N GLY A 202 -10.17 15.05 -10.13
CA GLY A 202 -10.13 14.95 -11.58
C GLY A 202 -11.00 16.00 -12.29
N VAL A 203 -12.19 16.30 -11.76
CA VAL A 203 -13.06 17.38 -12.28
C VAL A 203 -12.40 18.75 -12.14
N LEU A 204 -11.68 18.97 -11.04
CA LEU A 204 -11.00 20.24 -10.76
C LEU A 204 -9.63 20.40 -11.44
N ASP A 205 -9.15 19.39 -12.18
CA ASP A 205 -7.77 19.30 -12.67
C ASP A 205 -6.74 19.62 -11.55
N ALA A 206 -6.94 18.98 -10.40
CA ALA A 206 -6.19 19.26 -9.17
C ALA A 206 -5.40 18.03 -8.70
N PRO A 207 -4.13 18.17 -8.28
CA PRO A 207 -3.41 17.08 -7.64
C PRO A 207 -3.96 16.79 -6.24
N ILE A 208 -3.92 15.51 -5.85
CA ILE A 208 -4.16 15.07 -4.47
C ILE A 208 -2.82 14.97 -3.74
N LEU A 209 -2.64 15.82 -2.74
CA LEU A 209 -1.51 15.81 -1.82
C LEU A 209 -1.89 15.06 -0.54
N MET A 210 -0.97 14.23 -0.06
CA MET A 210 -1.16 13.45 1.18
C MET A 210 -0.34 14.05 2.31
N THR A 211 -0.93 14.13 3.50
CA THR A 211 -0.26 14.58 4.72
C THR A 211 -0.58 13.70 5.91
N ASP A 212 0.26 13.75 6.94
CA ASP A 212 -0.03 13.16 8.24
C ASP A 212 -1.27 13.86 8.86
N PRO A 213 -2.14 13.14 9.61
CA PRO A 213 -3.30 13.75 10.26
C PRO A 213 -2.97 14.90 11.21
N GLN A 214 -1.82 14.84 11.90
CA GLN A 214 -1.47 15.76 12.99
C GLN A 214 -0.53 16.89 12.56
N TYR A 215 0.27 16.69 11.51
CA TYR A 215 1.20 17.71 11.03
C TYR A 215 1.32 17.73 9.50
N LEU A 216 1.63 18.91 8.96
CA LEU A 216 1.79 19.09 7.53
C LEU A 216 3.12 18.48 7.06
N SER A 217 3.05 17.43 6.24
CA SER A 217 4.23 16.71 5.75
C SER A 217 5.12 17.59 4.88
N ASN A 218 6.44 17.37 4.94
CA ASN A 218 7.40 18.16 4.16
C ASN A 218 7.17 18.00 2.65
N GLN A 219 6.85 16.78 2.19
CA GLN A 219 6.50 16.52 0.79
C GLN A 219 5.31 17.37 0.33
N THR A 220 4.26 17.52 1.16
CA THR A 220 3.13 18.38 0.81
C THR A 220 3.52 19.85 0.84
N LYS A 221 4.33 20.30 1.80
CA LYS A 221 4.86 21.69 1.82
C LYS A 221 5.65 22.00 0.56
N ASP A 222 6.52 21.09 0.14
CA ASP A 222 7.35 21.25 -1.05
C ASP A 222 6.48 21.35 -2.30
N GLN A 223 5.49 20.47 -2.43
CA GLN A 223 4.55 20.48 -3.56
C GLN A 223 3.70 21.75 -3.58
N ILE A 224 3.15 22.20 -2.45
CA ILE A 224 2.38 23.45 -2.37
C ILE A 224 3.25 24.66 -2.72
N SER A 225 4.47 24.72 -2.20
CA SER A 225 5.40 25.82 -2.47
C SER A 225 5.82 25.88 -3.94
N ARG A 226 5.95 24.72 -4.59
CA ARG A 226 6.24 24.60 -6.02
C ARG A 226 5.04 24.97 -6.89
N LEU A 227 3.88 24.38 -6.59
CA LEU A 227 2.66 24.52 -7.40
C LEU A 227 1.98 25.88 -7.25
N LYS A 228 2.18 26.53 -6.09
CA LYS A 228 1.62 27.84 -5.71
C LYS A 228 0.11 27.95 -5.99
N PRO A 229 -0.72 27.09 -5.37
CA PRO A 229 -2.15 27.12 -5.61
C PRO A 229 -2.81 28.38 -5.07
N GLU A 230 -3.90 28.79 -5.70
CA GLU A 230 -4.78 29.85 -5.21
C GLU A 230 -5.74 29.32 -4.13
N ARG A 231 -6.04 28.01 -4.20
CA ARG A 231 -6.97 27.33 -3.31
C ARG A 231 -6.47 25.96 -2.88
N ILE A 232 -6.66 25.64 -1.61
CA ILE A 232 -6.41 24.33 -1.01
C ILE A 232 -7.73 23.76 -0.50
N ILE A 233 -8.08 22.54 -0.90
CA ILE A 233 -9.28 21.86 -0.42
C ILE A 233 -8.89 20.68 0.45
N ILE A 234 -9.21 20.73 1.74
CA ILE A 234 -9.02 19.61 2.66
C ILE A 234 -10.21 18.67 2.57
N ILE A 235 -9.95 17.38 2.37
CA ILE A 235 -10.96 16.33 2.36
C ILE A 235 -10.90 15.53 3.65
N GLY A 236 -12.04 15.44 4.31
CA GLY A 236 -12.22 14.74 5.57
C GLY A 236 -12.35 15.68 6.78
N GLY A 237 -12.87 15.12 7.86
CA GLY A 237 -13.03 15.82 9.14
C GLY A 237 -11.70 16.08 9.86
N GLN A 238 -11.76 16.74 11.01
CA GLN A 238 -10.57 17.08 11.81
C GLN A 238 -9.79 15.87 12.32
N ASN A 239 -10.42 14.69 12.42
CA ASN A 239 -9.72 13.45 12.76
C ASN A 239 -8.84 12.93 11.62
N ALA A 240 -9.19 13.23 10.37
CA ALA A 240 -8.43 12.80 9.19
C ALA A 240 -7.30 13.79 8.88
N VAL A 241 -7.60 15.09 8.97
CA VAL A 241 -6.65 16.20 8.82
C VAL A 241 -6.96 17.23 9.90
N SER A 242 -6.10 17.36 10.90
CA SER A 242 -6.35 18.21 12.07
C SER A 242 -6.46 19.70 11.74
N GLY A 243 -7.01 20.46 12.69
CA GLY A 243 -7.04 21.93 12.60
C GLY A 243 -5.65 22.55 12.54
N ASN A 244 -4.63 21.92 13.14
CA ASN A 244 -3.25 22.39 13.07
C ASN A 244 -2.67 22.31 11.65
N VAL A 245 -2.99 21.23 10.94
CA VAL A 245 -2.62 21.07 9.53
C VAL A 245 -3.34 22.10 8.67
N GLU A 246 -4.63 22.29 8.89
CA GLU A 246 -5.42 23.33 8.21
C GLU A 246 -4.86 24.73 8.42
N GLN A 247 -4.48 25.08 9.65
CA GLN A 247 -3.86 26.36 9.96
C GLN A 247 -2.48 26.52 9.29
N SER A 248 -1.72 25.43 9.17
CA SER A 248 -0.45 25.44 8.44
C SER A 248 -0.67 25.65 6.93
N LEU A 249 -1.71 25.03 6.36
CA LEU A 249 -2.09 25.18 4.95
C LEU A 249 -2.59 26.58 4.62
N ALA A 250 -3.29 27.23 5.55
CA ALA A 250 -3.83 28.58 5.40
C ALA A 250 -2.73 29.66 5.21
N GLN A 251 -1.47 29.33 5.50
CA GLN A 251 -0.34 30.21 5.22
C GLN A 251 0.02 30.28 3.72
N TYR A 252 -0.44 29.31 2.92
CA TYR A 252 -0.08 29.19 1.51
C TYR A 252 -1.17 29.67 0.56
N ALA A 253 -2.45 29.44 0.89
CA ALA A 253 -3.58 29.75 0.02
C ALA A 253 -4.91 29.78 0.80
N THR A 254 -6.00 30.12 0.13
CA THR A 254 -7.35 30.01 0.71
C THR A 254 -7.70 28.55 0.95
N VAL A 255 -8.05 28.19 2.20
CA VAL A 255 -8.37 26.81 2.57
C VAL A 255 -9.89 26.62 2.71
N GLN A 256 -10.39 25.54 2.10
CA GLN A 256 -11.77 25.06 2.28
C GLN A 256 -11.73 23.61 2.77
N ARG A 257 -12.52 23.27 3.79
CA ARG A 257 -12.66 21.89 4.25
C ARG A 257 -13.99 21.30 3.79
N ILE A 258 -13.94 20.10 3.24
CA ILE A 258 -15.10 19.28 2.88
C ILE A 258 -14.98 17.95 3.61
N GLY A 259 -15.79 17.75 4.66
CA GLY A 259 -15.76 16.55 5.48
C GLY A 259 -17.11 16.26 6.13
N GLY A 260 -17.52 14.99 6.09
CA GLY A 260 -18.71 14.48 6.76
C GLY A 260 -18.41 13.80 8.10
N VAL A 261 -19.45 13.37 8.81
CA VAL A 261 -19.28 12.56 10.04
C VAL A 261 -18.76 11.18 9.69
N THR A 262 -19.24 10.62 8.58
CA THR A 262 -18.79 9.36 8.00
C THR A 262 -18.14 9.55 6.63
N ARG A 263 -17.43 8.52 6.15
CA ARG A 263 -16.86 8.47 4.79
C ARG A 263 -17.93 8.67 3.70
N SER A 264 -19.15 8.18 3.93
CA SER A 264 -20.29 8.33 3.02
C SER A 264 -20.81 9.77 3.02
N ASP A 265 -20.83 10.41 4.18
CA ASP A 265 -21.20 11.83 4.29
C ASP A 265 -20.17 12.73 3.62
N THR A 266 -18.87 12.39 3.72
CA THR A 266 -17.81 13.11 2.99
C THR A 266 -18.02 13.00 1.47
N ALA A 267 -18.32 11.79 0.96
CA ALA A 267 -18.60 11.59 -0.46
C ALA A 267 -19.83 12.37 -0.94
N LEU A 268 -20.90 12.41 -0.14
CA LEU A 268 -22.09 13.20 -0.46
C LEU A 268 -21.79 14.70 -0.47
N LYS A 269 -21.06 15.21 0.54
CA LYS A 269 -20.67 16.62 0.57
C LYS A 269 -19.76 17.02 -0.59
N LEU A 270 -18.88 16.12 -1.04
CA LEU A 270 -18.05 16.36 -2.23
C LEU A 270 -18.91 16.54 -3.47
N TYR A 271 -19.88 15.63 -3.67
CA TYR A 271 -20.86 15.75 -4.75
C TYR A 271 -21.62 17.08 -4.67
N ASP A 272 -22.20 17.40 -3.50
CA ASP A 272 -23.00 18.62 -3.32
C ASP A 272 -22.18 19.91 -3.53
N SER A 273 -20.92 19.92 -3.05
CA SER A 273 -20.04 21.08 -3.15
C SER A 273 -19.67 21.45 -4.59
N ASP A 274 -19.70 20.47 -5.51
CA ASP A 274 -19.36 20.67 -6.92
C ASP A 274 -20.62 20.86 -7.78
N VAL A 275 -21.73 20.18 -7.45
CA VAL A 275 -23.02 20.33 -8.14
C VAL A 275 -23.60 21.74 -8.00
N GLN A 276 -23.29 22.46 -6.93
CA GLN A 276 -23.67 23.86 -6.76
C GLN A 276 -22.74 24.85 -7.49
N GLY A 277 -21.59 24.39 -7.98
CA GLY A 277 -20.51 25.23 -8.51
C GLY A 277 -20.51 25.40 -10.03
N GLU A 278 -20.62 24.32 -10.81
CA GLU A 278 -20.83 24.32 -12.27
C GLU A 278 -20.76 22.87 -12.81
N LYS A 279 -21.52 22.58 -13.87
CA LYS A 279 -21.77 21.25 -14.45
C LYS A 279 -20.50 20.53 -14.91
N ASN A 280 -20.08 19.42 -14.27
CA ASN A 280 -19.14 18.45 -14.87
C ASN A 280 -19.26 16.98 -14.40
N TRP A 281 -20.19 16.65 -13.49
CA TRP A 281 -20.43 15.23 -13.16
C TRP A 281 -21.20 14.55 -14.28
N GLY A 282 -20.69 13.41 -14.75
CA GLY A 282 -21.40 12.59 -15.74
C GLY A 282 -22.72 12.05 -15.20
N ARG A 283 -23.63 11.61 -16.09
CA ARG A 283 -24.92 11.00 -15.73
C ARG A 283 -24.81 9.61 -15.08
N THR A 284 -23.60 9.12 -14.87
CA THR A 284 -23.33 7.76 -14.39
C THR A 284 -22.83 7.82 -12.95
N ALA A 285 -23.62 7.28 -12.02
CA ALA A 285 -23.18 7.05 -10.66
C ALA A 285 -22.53 5.66 -10.56
N ILE A 286 -21.35 5.59 -9.93
CA ILE A 286 -20.70 4.33 -9.56
C ILE A 286 -20.89 4.15 -8.06
N VAL A 287 -21.66 3.14 -7.67
CA VAL A 287 -21.90 2.81 -6.25
C VAL A 287 -20.95 1.68 -5.86
N VAL A 288 -20.18 1.89 -4.80
CA VAL A 288 -19.23 0.89 -4.24
C VAL A 288 -19.60 0.62 -2.78
N THR A 289 -19.51 -0.63 -2.33
CA THR A 289 -19.85 -1.00 -0.95
C THR A 289 -18.78 -0.52 0.04
N GLY A 290 -19.14 0.36 0.97
CA GLY A 290 -18.24 0.89 2.02
C GLY A 290 -18.15 0.02 3.28
N GLY A 291 -18.07 -1.30 3.12
CA GLY A 291 -18.15 -2.27 4.23
C GLY A 291 -17.08 -2.09 5.32
N SER A 292 -17.38 -2.57 6.53
CA SER A 292 -16.51 -2.61 7.71
C SER A 292 -15.35 -3.62 7.61
N GLY A 293 -15.19 -4.30 6.48
CA GLY A 293 -14.07 -5.17 6.20
C GLY A 293 -13.09 -4.48 5.25
N LEU A 294 -11.81 -4.43 5.64
CA LEU A 294 -10.67 -3.97 4.85
C LEU A 294 -10.71 -4.57 3.43
N SER A 295 -11.34 -3.85 2.51
CA SER A 295 -11.45 -4.19 1.11
C SER A 295 -10.85 -3.01 0.35
N PHE A 296 -9.57 -3.12 0.02
CA PHE A 296 -8.88 -2.14 -0.79
C PHE A 296 -8.86 -2.58 -2.25
N CYS A 297 -9.18 -1.62 -3.12
CA CYS A 297 -9.09 -1.68 -4.58
C CYS A 297 -7.66 -1.95 -5.07
#